data_AF-A0A7U5GX88-F1
#
_entry.id   AF-A0A7U5GX88-F1
#
_cell.length_a   1.000
_cell.length_b   1.000
_cell.length_c   1.000
_cell.angle_alpha   90.00
_cell.angle_beta   90.00
_cell.angle_gamma   90.00
#
_symmetry.space_group_name_H-M   'P 1'
#
loop_
_entity.id
_entity.type
_entity.pdbx_description
1 polymer ?
#
loop_
_entity_poly.entity_id
_entity_poly.type
_entity_poly.pdbx_seq_one_letter_code
_entity_poly.pdbx_strand_id
1 'polypeptide(L)' 'MNTKRFEIIEKQGKLQQFQVIRDNETGVLYLSQAQGYGLGMTVLVDAEGKPLVDEEYVRTRL' A
#
# COMPACT_ATOMS: atom_id res chain seq x y z
N MET A 1 8.94 19.48 6.43
CA MET A 1 7.53 19.12 6.13
C MET A 1 7.34 17.66 6.50
N ASN A 2 6.39 17.37 7.39
CA ASN A 2 6.16 16.01 7.90
C ASN A 2 5.45 15.20 6.80
N THR A 3 6.22 14.54 5.93
CA THR A 3 5.66 13.66 4.91
C THR A 3 5.10 12.44 5.62
N LYS A 4 3.82 12.11 5.38
CA LYS A 4 3.21 10.92 5.98
C LYS A 4 4.01 9.70 5.54
N ARG A 5 4.42 8.87 6.50
CA ARG A 5 5.11 7.61 6.19
C ARG A 5 4.20 6.65 5.41
N PHE A 6 2.92 6.55 5.77
CA PHE A 6 1.97 5.68 5.10
C PHE A 6 0.92 6.49 4.35
N GLU A 7 0.66 6.13 3.09
CA GLU A 7 -0.25 6.82 2.19
C GLU A 7 -1.15 5.84 1.45
N ILE A 8 -2.46 6.10 1.46
CA ILE A 8 -3.42 5.33 0.66
C ILE A 8 -3.34 5.87 -0.77
N ILE A 9 -2.85 5.05 -1.70
CA ILE A 9 -2.68 5.42 -3.11
C ILE A 9 -3.79 4.87 -4.01
N GLU A 10 -4.50 3.84 -3.54
CA GLU A 10 -5.66 3.26 -4.22
C GLU A 10 -6.74 2.91 -3.20
N LYS A 11 -8.01 3.10 -3.58
CA LYS A 11 -9.16 2.71 -2.75
C LYS A 11 -10.30 2.19 -3.63
N GLN A 12 -10.77 0.99 -3.33
CA GLN A 12 -11.87 0.36 -4.02
C GLN A 12 -12.97 -0.10 -3.07
N GLY A 13 -14.23 0.12 -3.48
CA GLY A 13 -15.42 -0.38 -2.80
C GLY A 13 -15.99 0.56 -1.71
N LYS A 14 -17.25 0.27 -1.30
CA LYS A 14 -17.99 1.03 -0.29
C LYS A 14 -18.20 0.22 0.99
N LEU A 15 -18.86 -0.95 0.88
CA LEU A 15 -19.18 -1.85 2.00
C LEU A 15 -18.03 -2.80 2.35
N GLN A 16 -17.35 -3.30 1.32
CA GLN A 16 -16.03 -3.94 1.40
C GLN A 16 -15.03 -2.91 0.89
N GLN A 17 -14.00 -2.60 1.68
CA GLN A 17 -12.99 -1.61 1.31
C GLN A 17 -11.66 -2.33 1.10
N PHE A 18 -11.11 -2.17 -0.09
CA PHE A 18 -9.74 -2.54 -0.42
C PHE A 18 -8.93 -1.25 -0.58
N GLN A 19 -7.74 -1.23 -0.01
CA GLN A 19 -6.81 -0.10 -0.09
C GLN A 19 -5.41 -0.60 -0.41
N VAL A 20 -4.72 0.10 -1.31
CA VAL A 20 -3.27 -0.03 -1.43
C VAL A 20 -2.63 1.09 -0.61
N ILE A 21 -1.78 0.70 0.33
CA ILE A 21 -1.04 1.62 1.19
C ILE A 21 0.43 1.55 0.78
N ARG A 22 1.05 2.69 0.50
CA ARG A 22 2.49 2.82 0.25
C ARG A 22 3.21 3.24 1.52
N ASP A 23 4.32 2.57 1.86
CA ASP A 23 5.32 3.10 2.80
C ASP A 23 6.26 4.04 2.03
N ASN A 24 6.11 5.34 2.25
CA ASN A 24 6.87 6.39 1.59
C ASN A 24 8.38 6.37 1.95
N GLU A 25 8.81 5.66 3.00
CA GLU A 25 10.24 5.49 3.28
C GLU A 25 10.90 4.40 2.41
N THR A 26 10.14 3.37 2.03
CA THR A 26 10.68 2.17 1.36
C THR A 26 10.11 1.93 -0.05
N GLY A 27 9.01 2.56 -0.39
CA GLY A 27 8.21 2.30 -1.59
C GLY A 27 7.32 1.06 -1.50
N VAL A 28 7.42 0.25 -0.44
CA VAL A 28 6.69 -1.04 -0.32
C VAL A 28 5.19 -0.83 -0.28
N LEU A 29 4.46 -1.71 -0.97
CA LEU A 29 3.01 -1.67 -1.08
C LEU A 29 2.35 -2.75 -0.21
N TYR A 30 1.28 -2.34 0.48
CA TYR A 30 0.45 -3.20 1.31
C TYR A 30 -0.98 -3.19 0.78
N LEU A 31 -1.63 -4.36 0.72
CA LEU A 31 -3.06 -4.47 0.53
C LEU A 31 -3.73 -4.54 1.90
N SER A 32 -4.60 -3.57 2.19
CA SER A 32 -5.50 -3.57 3.34
C SER A 32 -6.91 -3.90 2.88
N GLN A 33 -7.59 -4.79 3.59
CA GLN A 33 -8.97 -5.16 3.37
C GLN A 33 -9.77 -4.97 4.66
N ALA A 34 -10.94 -4.36 4.54
CA ALA A 34 -11.90 -4.22 5.63
C ALA A 34 -13.31 -4.62 5.17
N GLN A 35 -13.97 -5.44 5.97
CA GLN A 35 -15.37 -5.84 5.76
C GLN A 35 -16.07 -6.03 7.12
N GLY A 36 -17.05 -5.17 7.40
CA GLY A 36 -17.72 -5.16 8.70
C GLY A 36 -16.72 -4.88 9.83
N TYR A 37 -16.58 -5.82 10.78
CA TYR A 37 -15.60 -5.76 11.87
C TYR A 37 -14.29 -6.49 11.55
N GLY A 38 -14.17 -7.12 10.37
CA GLY A 38 -12.95 -7.79 9.93
C GLY A 38 -11.97 -6.81 9.30
N LEU A 39 -10.68 -6.97 9.64
CA LEU A 39 -9.55 -6.25 9.07
C LEU A 39 -8.44 -7.25 8.73
N GLY A 40 -7.86 -7.12 7.53
CA GLY A 40 -6.68 -7.86 7.10
C GLY A 40 -5.70 -6.96 6.38
N MET A 41 -4.41 -7.25 6.50
CA MET A 41 -3.37 -6.56 5.76
C MET A 41 -2.26 -7.54 5.36
N THR A 42 -1.77 -7.39 4.14
CA THR A 42 -0.62 -8.16 3.62
C THR A 42 0.28 -7.26 2.78
N VAL A 43 1.57 -7.60 2.71
CA VAL A 43 2.47 -7.06 1.69
C VAL A 43 2.03 -7.59 0.32
N LEU A 44 2.02 -6.73 -0.69
CA LEU A 44 1.93 -7.13 -2.09
C LEU A 44 3.29 -7.65 -2.54
N VAL A 45 3.31 -8.75 -3.28
CA VAL A 45 4.55 -9.37 -3.76
C VAL A 45 4.53 -9.56 -5.27
N ASP A 46 5.71 -9.60 -5.87
CA ASP A 46 5.92 -9.98 -7.27
C ASP A 46 5.85 -11.52 -7.47
N ALA A 47 6.12 -11.97 -8.70
CA ALA A 47 6.07 -13.38 -9.07
C ALA A 47 7.13 -14.23 -8.34
N GLU A 48 8.22 -13.61 -7.89
CA GLU A 48 9.31 -14.23 -7.14
C GLU A 48 9.09 -14.17 -5.62
N GLY A 49 8.00 -13.55 -5.16
CA GLY A 49 7.66 -13.40 -3.75
C GLY A 49 8.39 -12.25 -3.05
N LYS A 50 9.03 -11.35 -3.78
CA LYS A 50 9.65 -10.14 -3.21
C LYS A 50 8.59 -9.06 -3.01
N PRO A 51 8.75 -8.18 -2.00
CA PRO A 51 7.84 -7.04 -1.83
C PRO A 51 7.76 -6.17 -3.08
N LEU A 52 6.53 -5.90 -3.52
CA LEU A 52 6.27 -4.97 -4.61
C LEU A 52 6.50 -3.53 -4.12
N VAL A 53 7.18 -2.73 -4.93
CA VAL A 53 7.51 -1.33 -4.64
C VAL A 53 6.95 -0.39 -5.70
N ASP A 54 6.53 0.81 -5.28
CA ASP A 54 6.20 1.91 -6.19
C ASP A 54 7.48 2.53 -6.76
N GLU A 55 7.95 1.99 -7.89
CA GLU A 55 9.18 2.44 -8.52
C GLU A 55 9.14 3.91 -8.93
N GLU A 56 7.99 4.43 -9.37
CA GLU A 56 7.86 5.82 -9.79
C GLU A 56 8.03 6.77 -8.59
N TYR A 57 7.39 6.43 -7.46
CA TYR A 57 7.55 7.17 -6.23
C TYR A 57 8.99 7.17 -5.71
N VAL A 58 9.66 6.02 -5.75
CA VAL A 58 11.07 5.92 -5.33
C VAL A 58 11.98 6.75 -6.23
N ARG A 59 11.78 6.72 -7.55
CA ARG A 59 12.57 7.50 -8.52
C ARG A 59 12.40 9.00 -8.35
N THR A 60 11.21 9.49 -8.03
CA THR A 60 10.92 10.93 -7.87
C THR A 60 11.46 11.52 -6.56
N ARG A 61 11.93 10.68 -5.63
CA ARG A 61 12.53 11.09 -4.34
C ARG A 61 14.07 11.11 -4.34
N LEU A 62 14.70 10.59 -5.39
CA LEU A 62 16.15 10.65 -5.63
C LEU A 62 16.52 11.92 -6.39
#